data_AF-A0A7K3NIF8-F1
#
_entry.id   AF-A0A7K3NIF8-F1
#
_cell.length_a   1.000
_cell.length_b   1.000
_cell.length_c   1.000
_cell.angle_alpha   90.00
_cell.angle_beta   90.00
_cell.angle_gamma   90.00
#
_symmetry.space_group_name_H-M   'P 1'
#
loop_
_entity.id
_entity.type
_entity.pdbx_description
1 polymer ?
#
loop_
_entity_poly.entity_id
_entity_poly.type
_entity_poly.pdbx_seq_one_letter_code
_entity_poly.pdbx_strand_id
1 'polypeptide(L)' 'MSEKRLCPHCGQPLEAWIGPPESGWGELLVCNNNACVYYTGSLNDIRYKDEDNHLGCRYAENPDNGYAPFALLAWLPEV' A
#
# COMPACT_ATOMS: atom_id res chain seq x y z
N MET A 1 11.72 -21.29 3.15
CA MET A 1 10.32 -21.06 2.75
C MET A 1 10.08 -19.57 2.93
N SER A 2 9.89 -18.80 1.86
CA SER A 2 9.67 -17.36 2.01
C SER A 2 8.34 -17.14 2.71
N GLU A 3 8.39 -16.63 3.94
CA GLU A 3 7.22 -16.33 4.77
C GLU A 3 6.41 -15.25 4.06
N LYS A 4 5.29 -15.65 3.45
CA LYS A 4 4.39 -14.71 2.78
C LYS A 4 3.72 -13.86 3.85
N ARG A 5 4.13 -12.60 3.96
CA ARG A 5 3.50 -11.64 4.84
C ARG A 5 2.09 -11.35 4.32
N LEU A 6 1.13 -11.32 5.23
CA LEU A 6 -0.26 -11.07 4.90
C LEU A 6 -0.63 -9.68 5.37
N CYS A 7 -1.48 -8.99 4.61
CA CYS A 7 -2.04 -7.73 5.03
C CYS A 7 -2.93 -7.95 6.28
N PRO A 8 -2.73 -7.20 7.38
CA PRO A 8 -3.53 -7.35 8.60
C PRO A 8 -4.99 -6.91 8.41
N HIS A 9 -5.30 -6.16 7.36
CA HIS A 9 -6.64 -5.61 7.10
C HIS A 9 -7.53 -6.51 6.24
N CYS A 10 -6.95 -7.21 5.26
CA CYS A 10 -7.72 -8.06 4.35
C CYS A 10 -7.25 -9.52 4.29
N GLY A 11 -6.14 -9.86 4.95
CA GLY A 11 -5.57 -11.21 4.97
C GLY A 11 -4.95 -11.68 3.64
N GLN A 12 -4.90 -10.82 2.62
CA GLN A 12 -4.26 -11.16 1.34
C GLN A 12 -2.74 -11.11 1.44
N PRO A 13 -2.00 -11.95 0.69
CA PRO A 13 -0.55 -11.89 0.64
C PRO A 13 -0.06 -10.55 0.09
N LEU A 14 0.97 -10.00 0.72
CA LEU A 14 1.67 -8.82 0.21
C LEU A 14 2.51 -9.22 -1.00
N GLU A 15 2.48 -8.39 -2.02
CA GLU A 15 3.27 -8.57 -3.24
C GLU A 15 4.54 -7.72 -3.17
N ALA A 16 5.66 -8.27 -3.64
CA ALA A 16 6.89 -7.53 -3.76
C ALA A 16 6.77 -6.48 -4.89
N TRP A 17 6.95 -5.22 -4.53
CA TRP A 17 6.94 -4.08 -5.42
C TRP A 17 8.29 -3.39 -5.33
N ILE A 18 9.03 -3.37 -6.45
CA ILE A 18 10.32 -2.69 -6.52
C ILE A 18 10.06 -1.24 -6.89
N GLY A 19 10.35 -0.34 -5.96
CA GLY A 19 10.30 1.10 -6.21
C GLY A 19 11.30 1.49 -7.30
N PRO A 20 11.03 2.56 -8.06
CA PRO A 20 11.96 3.02 -9.08
C PRO A 20 13.33 3.35 -8.45
N PRO A 21 14.45 3.02 -9.11
CA PRO A 21 15.78 3.10 -8.52
C PRO A 21 16.17 4.51 -8.05
N GLU A 22 15.65 5.54 -8.72
CA GLU A 22 15.83 6.95 -8.37
C GLU A 22 15.15 7.37 -7.05
N SER A 23 14.12 6.63 -6.62
CA SER A 23 13.35 6.95 -5.41
C SER A 23 14.03 6.45 -4.12
N GLY A 24 14.92 5.46 -4.23
CA GLY A 24 15.63 4.87 -3.10
C GLY A 24 14.83 3.91 -2.22
N TRP A 25 13.59 3.55 -2.60
CA TRP A 25 12.70 2.71 -1.75
C TRP A 25 13.04 1.21 -1.77
N GLY A 26 13.83 0.74 -2.75
CA GLY A 26 14.20 -0.67 -2.86
C GLY A 26 13.01 -1.60 -3.12
N GLU A 27 13.04 -2.81 -2.55
CA GLU A 27 11.93 -3.75 -2.56
C GLU A 27 10.98 -3.45 -1.40
N LEU A 28 9.68 -3.34 -1.69
CA LEU A 28 8.62 -3.10 -0.72
C LEU A 28 7.58 -4.22 -0.80
N LEU A 29 6.88 -4.50 0.28
CA LEU A 29 5.78 -5.47 0.31
C LEU A 29 4.45 -4.73 0.35
N VAL A 30 3.68 -4.76 -0.72
CA VAL A 30 2.48 -3.94 -0.90
C VAL A 30 1.23 -4.80 -0.96
N CYS A 31 0.16 -4.38 -0.28
CA CYS A 31 -1.15 -4.99 -0.43
C CYS A 31 -1.83 -4.49 -1.71
N ASN A 32 -1.81 -5.32 -2.74
CA ASN A 32 -2.40 -4.97 -4.04
C ASN A 32 -3.90 -5.30 -4.15
N ASN A 33 -4.56 -5.61 -3.04
CA ASN A 33 -5.98 -5.91 -3.04
C ASN A 33 -6.83 -4.64 -3.12
N ASN A 34 -7.47 -4.41 -4.27
CA ASN A 34 -8.36 -3.27 -4.48
C ASN A 34 -9.61 -3.30 -3.60
N ALA A 35 -10.03 -4.48 -3.12
CA ALA A 35 -11.15 -4.65 -2.20
C ALA A 35 -10.72 -4.59 -0.71
N CYS A 36 -9.47 -4.23 -0.41
CA CYS A 36 -9.00 -4.13 0.96
C CYS A 36 -9.75 -3.03 1.71
N VAL A 37 -10.24 -3.32 2.91
CA VAL A 37 -10.96 -2.35 3.76
C VAL A 37 -10.10 -1.13 4.10
N TYR A 38 -8.79 -1.32 4.24
CA TYR A 38 -7.85 -0.23 4.45
C TYR A 38 -7.77 0.67 3.21
N TYR A 39 -7.68 0.07 2.02
CA TYR A 39 -7.52 0.83 0.78
C TYR A 39 -8.80 1.57 0.38
N THR A 40 -9.94 0.88 0.41
CA THR A 40 -11.26 1.45 0.11
C THR A 40 -11.69 2.50 1.14
N GLY A 41 -11.32 2.32 2.42
CA GLY A 41 -11.57 3.30 3.47
C GLY A 41 -10.62 4.50 3.45
N SER A 42 -9.43 4.37 2.85
CA SER A 42 -8.40 5.41 2.88
C SER A 42 -8.68 6.64 1.99
N LEU A 43 -9.74 6.62 1.19
CA LEU A 43 -10.12 7.75 0.33
C LEU A 43 -10.27 9.07 1.11
N ASN A 44 -10.78 8.97 2.35
CA ASN A 44 -11.04 10.12 3.23
C ASN A 44 -9.91 10.36 4.25
N ASP A 45 -8.89 9.51 4.28
CA ASP A 45 -7.83 9.55 5.30
C ASP A 45 -6.74 10.59 4.94
N ILE A 46 -6.65 10.95 3.65
CA ILE A 46 -5.72 11.96 3.16
C ILE A 46 -6.29 13.36 3.43
N ARG A 47 -5.82 13.96 4.52
CA ARG A 47 -6.13 15.36 4.87
C ARG A 47 -5.63 16.30 3.77
N TYR A 48 -6.50 17.19 3.30
CA TYR A 48 -6.26 18.11 2.16
C TYR A 48 -6.22 17.44 0.78
N LYS A 49 -6.80 16.25 0.61
CA LYS A 49 -7.03 15.70 -0.72
C LYS A 49 -7.99 16.60 -1.49
N ASP A 50 -7.65 16.90 -2.75
CA ASP A 50 -8.56 17.53 -3.69
C ASP A 50 -9.81 16.65 -3.85
N GLU A 51 -11.00 17.24 -3.84
CA GLU A 51 -12.27 16.49 -3.84
C GLU A 51 -12.38 15.57 -5.08
N ASP A 52 -11.71 15.93 -6.19
CA ASP A 52 -11.70 15.19 -7.46
C ASP A 52 -10.58 14.14 -7.57
N ASN A 53 -9.66 14.05 -6.59
CA ASN A 53 -8.47 13.21 -6.74
C ASN A 53 -8.74 11.75 -6.34
N HIS A 54 -8.59 10.78 -7.25
CA HIS A 54 -8.73 9.35 -6.90
C HIS A 54 -7.47 8.79 -6.23
N LEU A 55 -7.00 9.43 -5.15
CA LEU A 55 -5.86 8.97 -4.36
C LEU A 55 -6.35 8.23 -3.11
N GLY A 56 -5.75 7.09 -2.84
CA GLY A 56 -5.96 6.31 -1.62
C GLY A 56 -4.63 5.77 -1.09
N CYS A 57 -4.69 5.10 0.07
CA CYS A 57 -3.51 4.54 0.72
C CYS A 57 -3.62 3.02 0.80
N ARG A 58 -2.62 2.32 0.25
CA ARG A 58 -2.46 0.86 0.41
C ARG A 58 -1.57 0.58 1.61
N TYR A 59 -1.84 -0.53 2.27
CA TYR A 59 -0.94 -1.04 3.29
C TYR A 59 0.33 -1.56 2.62
N ALA A 60 1.49 -1.08 3.06
CA ALA A 60 2.78 -1.56 2.60
C ALA A 60 3.76 -1.74 3.77
N GLU A 61 4.75 -2.60 3.61
CA GLU A 61 5.82 -2.85 4.57
C GLU A 61 7.17 -2.69 3.89
N ASN A 62 8.11 -2.03 4.57
CA ASN A 62 9.47 -1.89 4.07
C ASN A 62 10.39 -2.94 4.73
N PRO A 63 10.86 -3.98 4.00
CA PRO A 63 11.79 -4.97 4.54
C PRO A 63 13.14 -4.37 4.97
N ASP A 64 13.58 -3.28 4.34
CA ASP A 64 14.85 -2.60 4.67
C ASP A 64 14.80 -1.94 6.05
N ASN A 65 13.62 -1.47 6.47
CA ASN A 65 13.39 -0.89 7.78
C ASN A 65 12.79 -1.90 8.79
N GLY A 66 13.09 -3.19 8.64
CA GLY A 66 12.62 -4.24 9.54
C GLY A 66 11.14 -4.57 9.41
N TYR A 67 10.58 -4.49 8.20
CA TYR A 67 9.16 -4.70 7.89
C TYR A 67 8.22 -3.69 8.58
N ALA A 68 8.70 -2.45 8.75
CA ALA A 68 7.87 -1.38 9.28
C ALA A 68 6.69 -1.09 8.33
N PRO A 69 5.44 -1.08 8.83
CA PRO A 69 4.27 -0.78 8.02
C PRO A 69 4.15 0.73 7.75
N PHE A 70 3.72 1.08 6.53
CA PHE A 70 3.46 2.46 6.12
C PHE A 70 2.29 2.53 5.11
N ALA A 71 1.73 3.73 4.98
CA ALA A 71 0.69 4.04 4.01
C ALA A 71 1.33 4.36 2.65
N LEU A 72 1.25 3.45 1.69
CA LEU A 72 1.70 3.70 0.33
C LEU A 72 0.59 4.39 -0.45
N LEU A 73 0.86 5.62 -0.92
CA LEU A 73 -0.06 6.34 -1.78
C LEU A 73 -0.22 5.58 -3.11
N ALA A 74 -1.45 5.32 -3.51
CA ALA A 74 -1.77 4.65 -4.76
C ALA A 74 -3.03 5.26 -5.40
N TRP A 75 -3.07 5.24 -6.73
CA TRP A 75 -4.25 5.63 -7.48
C TRP A 75 -5.37 4.62 -7.28
N LEU A 76 -6.51 5.08 -6.75
CA LEU A 76 -7.73 4.30 -6.59
C LEU A 76 -8.48 4.29 -7.94
N PRO A 77 -8.67 3.12 -8.57
CA PRO A 77 -9.48 3.08 -9.80
C PRO A 77 -10.93 3.46 -9.49
N GLU A 78 -11.56 4.20 -10.41
CA GLU A 78 -13.00 4.48 -10.35
C GLU A 78 -13.77 3.14 -10.34
N VAL A 79 -14.68 3.01 -9.38
CA VAL A 79 -15.55 1.84 -9.21
C VAL A 79 -16.82 1.96 -10.04
#